data_AF-A0A970GUZ9-F1
#
_entry.id   AF-A0A970GUZ9-F1
#
_cell.length_a   1.000
_cell.length_b   1.000
_cell.length_c   1.000
_cell.angle_alpha   90.00
_cell.angle_beta   90.00
_cell.angle_gamma   90.00
#
_symmetry.space_group_name_H-M   'P 1'
#
loop_
_entity.id
_entity.type
_entity.pdbx_description
1 polymer ?
#
loop_
_entity_poly.entity_id
_entity_poly.type
_entity_poly.pdbx_seq_one_letter_code
_entity_poly.pdbx_strand_id
1 'polypeptide(L)'
;MPFLTPSSAVRLRRAAALAVLLASGGALPAAEAVVNAFAGSETLVICRSSFVPRAGEEVWFRVVRDHRTVAAGTVRAGGDGRIALPVALPGIRPGVALPLEVTLRAGSEQGRVLPGGGTLWALAEQPLPPGRNPAAPRAIRLYDPVGRTEAAFRSISLPFESVVRLAALAAMTNTTLVVGEDLALESERGLWEALMASVAQGNRILLLAPADGVLRPPADWQLLMAGPADRLLRAPPRGGAAYKLDLREWPPAGAVRIRFRLAAIRDQVVFEAGSAAGCEAVRWTDAASGGSFTACGLGIIASWETAPAARWLLVELLNEEK
;
A
#
# COMPACT_ATOMS: atom_id res chain seq x y z
N MET A 1 -10.14 34.68 52.25
CA MET A 1 -9.18 34.09 51.29
C MET A 1 -8.96 32.63 51.62
N PRO A 2 -9.40 31.69 50.76
CA PRO A 2 -8.75 30.40 50.61
C PRO A 2 -8.11 30.31 49.21
N PHE A 3 -6.84 29.92 49.21
CA PHE A 3 -6.01 29.70 48.02
C PHE A 3 -6.48 28.46 47.28
N LEU A 4 -6.86 28.62 46.00
CA LEU A 4 -6.95 27.52 45.04
C LEU A 4 -5.54 27.22 44.53
N THR A 5 -5.06 26.01 44.81
CA THR A 5 -3.77 25.49 44.33
C THR A 5 -3.81 25.22 42.82
N PRO A 6 -2.82 25.66 42.02
CA PRO A 6 -2.78 25.44 40.58
C PRO A 6 -2.19 24.07 40.27
N SER A 7 -2.93 22.98 40.49
CA SER A 7 -2.47 21.61 40.13
C SER A 7 -3.22 20.99 38.95
N SER A 8 -4.19 21.69 38.35
CA SER A 8 -5.03 21.12 37.28
C SER A 8 -4.79 21.77 35.91
N ALA A 9 -3.94 22.82 35.83
CA ALA A 9 -3.75 23.63 34.63
C ALA A 9 -2.41 23.41 33.90
N VAL A 10 -1.52 22.55 34.41
CA VAL A 10 -0.16 22.33 33.85
C VAL A 10 -0.05 21.04 33.01
N ARG A 11 -1.05 20.14 33.04
CA ARG A 11 -1.07 18.95 32.16
C ARG A 11 -1.73 19.16 30.79
N LEU A 12 -2.19 20.38 30.48
CA LEU A 12 -2.90 20.72 29.23
C LEU A 12 -2.09 21.60 28.26
N ARG A 13 -0.81 21.85 28.51
CA ARG A 13 0.03 22.78 27.70
C ARG A 13 1.11 22.13 26.83
N ARG A 14 1.02 20.83 26.55
CA ARG A 14 1.74 20.21 25.42
C ARG A 14 0.76 19.60 24.42
N ALA A 15 -0.17 20.43 23.93
CA ALA A 15 -0.97 20.09 22.77
C ALA A 15 -0.14 20.40 21.51
N ALA A 16 0.73 19.45 21.13
CA ALA A 16 1.36 19.47 19.82
C ALA A 16 0.29 19.18 18.76
N ALA A 17 0.37 19.90 17.65
CA ALA A 17 -0.67 20.00 16.64
C ALA A 17 -1.14 18.65 16.10
N LEU A 18 -2.37 18.27 16.45
CA LEU A 18 -3.10 17.21 15.76
C LEU A 18 -3.50 17.75 14.38
N ALA A 19 -2.62 17.68 13.39
CA ALA A 19 -2.97 17.92 12.00
C ALA A 19 -3.78 16.72 11.48
N VAL A 20 -5.05 16.64 11.89
CA VAL A 20 -6.01 15.69 11.31
C VAL A 20 -6.32 16.17 9.90
N LEU A 21 -5.58 15.69 8.91
CA LEU A 21 -6.00 15.80 7.52
C LEU A 21 -7.03 14.70 7.23
N LEU A 22 -8.19 14.79 7.87
CA LEU A 22 -9.38 14.07 7.41
C LEU A 22 -9.71 14.64 6.04
N ALA A 23 -9.22 13.98 4.99
CA ALA A 23 -9.80 14.15 3.67
C ALA A 23 -11.26 13.72 3.81
N SER A 24 -12.16 14.70 3.95
CA SER A 24 -13.61 14.52 3.96
C SER A 24 -13.96 13.51 2.88
N GLY A 25 -14.59 12.41 3.30
CA GLY A 25 -15.08 11.35 2.43
C GLY A 25 -16.19 11.85 1.52
N GLY A 26 -15.85 12.68 0.54
CA GLY A 26 -16.54 12.62 -0.73
C GLY A 26 -16.16 11.28 -1.34
N ALA A 27 -17.16 10.47 -1.71
CA ALA A 27 -16.91 9.35 -2.61
C ALA A 27 -16.06 9.90 -3.75
N LEU A 28 -14.80 9.46 -3.82
CA LEU A 28 -13.95 9.79 -4.95
C LEU A 28 -14.73 9.36 -6.19
N PRO A 29 -14.90 10.23 -7.21
CA PRO A 29 -15.43 9.76 -8.48
C PRO A 29 -14.62 8.54 -8.86
N ALA A 30 -15.29 7.42 -9.17
CA ALA A 30 -14.64 6.15 -9.47
C ALA A 30 -13.52 6.41 -10.48
N ALA A 31 -12.27 6.37 -10.00
CA ALA A 31 -11.12 6.61 -10.85
C ALA A 31 -11.07 5.50 -11.89
N GLU A 32 -10.73 5.87 -13.12
CA GLU A 32 -10.66 4.95 -14.25
C GLU A 32 -9.57 3.90 -14.02
N ALA A 33 -9.93 2.69 -13.61
CA ALA A 33 -8.94 1.66 -13.27
C ALA A 33 -8.22 1.12 -14.53
N VAL A 34 -6.89 1.22 -14.58
CA VAL A 34 -6.03 0.42 -15.47
C VAL A 34 -5.30 -0.58 -14.59
N VAL A 35 -5.57 -1.87 -14.80
CA VAL A 35 -4.94 -2.92 -13.99
C VAL A 35 -3.53 -3.20 -14.52
N ASN A 36 -2.51 -2.99 -13.68
CA ASN A 36 -1.12 -3.34 -14.01
C ASN A 36 -0.97 -4.84 -14.32
N ALA A 37 -0.07 -5.19 -15.23
CA ALA A 37 0.15 -6.57 -15.67
C ALA A 37 1.54 -7.09 -15.25
N PHE A 38 1.69 -8.40 -15.10
CA PHE A 38 3.02 -9.03 -15.02
C PHE A 38 3.71 -8.98 -16.37
N ALA A 39 5.00 -8.68 -16.36
CA ALA A 39 5.91 -9.00 -17.46
C ALA A 39 5.81 -10.50 -17.81
N GLY A 40 5.96 -10.86 -19.09
CA GLY A 40 5.93 -12.28 -19.50
C GLY A 40 4.52 -12.88 -19.59
N SER A 41 3.46 -12.14 -19.23
CA SER A 41 2.08 -12.61 -19.45
C SER A 41 1.74 -12.61 -20.94
N GLU A 42 0.95 -13.59 -21.36
CA GLU A 42 0.39 -13.65 -22.73
C GLU A 42 -0.93 -12.86 -22.87
N THR A 43 -1.50 -12.42 -21.75
CA THR A 43 -2.79 -11.72 -21.73
C THR A 43 -2.74 -10.55 -20.76
N LEU A 44 -3.18 -9.39 -21.24
CA LEU A 44 -3.35 -8.18 -20.44
C LEU A 44 -4.84 -7.98 -20.19
N VAL A 45 -5.26 -7.99 -18.93
CA VAL A 45 -6.67 -7.85 -18.56
C VAL A 45 -6.96 -6.42 -18.13
N ILE A 46 -7.89 -5.77 -18.81
CA ILE A 46 -8.37 -4.42 -18.47
C ILE A 46 -9.72 -4.56 -17.77
N CYS A 47 -9.83 -4.00 -16.57
CA CYS A 47 -11.07 -3.94 -15.79
C CYS A 47 -11.41 -2.46 -15.54
N ARG A 48 -12.56 -1.96 -16.01
CA ARG A 48 -13.00 -0.59 -15.69
C ARG A 48 -14.41 -0.53 -15.14
N SER A 49 -14.57 0.30 -14.10
CA SER A 49 -15.84 0.57 -13.43
C SER A 49 -16.69 1.63 -14.15
N SER A 50 -16.07 2.56 -14.89
CA SER A 50 -16.74 3.66 -15.60
C SER A 50 -17.18 3.31 -17.02
N PHE A 51 -16.67 2.21 -17.57
CA PHE A 51 -17.02 1.70 -18.89
C PHE A 51 -17.12 0.19 -18.85
N VAL A 52 -18.36 -0.29 -18.84
CA VAL A 52 -18.68 -1.71 -19.00
C VAL A 52 -19.11 -1.90 -20.45
N PRO A 53 -18.22 -2.37 -21.34
CA PRO A 53 -18.64 -2.74 -22.69
C PRO A 53 -19.76 -3.79 -22.59
N ARG A 54 -20.71 -3.77 -23.53
CA ARG A 54 -21.77 -4.77 -23.53
C ARG A 54 -21.15 -6.14 -23.75
N ALA A 55 -21.68 -7.16 -23.08
CA ALA A 55 -21.22 -8.54 -23.28
C ALA A 55 -21.23 -8.88 -24.78
N GLY A 56 -20.09 -9.33 -25.30
CA GLY A 56 -19.92 -9.67 -26.71
C GLY A 56 -19.67 -8.47 -27.65
N GLU A 57 -19.64 -7.24 -27.15
CA GLU A 57 -19.24 -6.06 -27.94
C GLU A 57 -17.80 -6.21 -28.42
N GLU A 58 -17.57 -5.91 -29.70
CA GLU A 58 -16.25 -5.93 -30.30
C GLU A 58 -15.48 -4.67 -29.90
N VAL A 59 -14.27 -4.87 -29.39
CA VAL A 59 -13.37 -3.82 -28.95
C VAL A 59 -12.07 -3.99 -29.72
N TRP A 60 -11.73 -2.99 -30.53
CA TRP A 60 -10.41 -2.88 -31.12
C TRP A 60 -9.44 -2.29 -30.11
N PHE A 61 -8.22 -2.82 -30.08
CA PHE A 61 -7.17 -2.36 -29.19
C PHE A 61 -5.85 -2.17 -29.93
N ARG A 62 -5.02 -1.28 -29.37
CA ARG A 62 -3.62 -1.11 -29.73
C ARG A 62 -2.79 -0.87 -28.48
N VAL A 63 -1.69 -1.58 -28.36
CA VAL A 63 -0.69 -1.43 -27.31
C VAL A 63 0.60 -0.92 -27.93
N VAL A 64 1.12 0.19 -27.42
CA VAL A 64 2.32 0.87 -27.91
C VAL A 64 3.35 0.98 -26.81
N ARG A 65 4.62 0.83 -27.18
CA ARG A 65 5.77 1.13 -26.34
C ARG A 65 6.79 1.90 -27.16
N ASP A 66 7.30 3.01 -26.63
CA ASP A 66 8.34 3.82 -27.28
C ASP A 66 7.99 4.12 -28.76
N HIS A 67 6.72 4.47 -29.02
CA HIS A 67 6.13 4.70 -30.35
C HIS A 67 6.03 3.48 -31.29
N ARG A 68 6.38 2.28 -30.83
CA ARG A 68 6.24 1.02 -31.59
C ARG A 68 5.03 0.23 -31.12
N THR A 69 4.24 -0.28 -32.07
CA THR A 69 3.12 -1.17 -31.75
C THR A 69 3.66 -2.52 -31.26
N VAL A 70 3.29 -2.88 -30.03
CA VAL A 70 3.60 -4.19 -29.43
C VAL A 70 2.53 -5.21 -29.83
N ALA A 71 1.25 -4.80 -29.81
CA ALA A 71 0.13 -5.63 -30.21
C ALA A 71 -1.04 -4.75 -30.67
N ALA A 72 -1.85 -5.25 -31.58
CA ALA A 72 -3.12 -4.65 -31.97
C ALA A 72 -4.07 -5.74 -32.48
N GLY A 73 -5.37 -5.52 -32.36
CA GLY A 73 -6.37 -6.47 -32.82
C GLY A 73 -7.76 -6.13 -32.32
N THR A 74 -8.69 -7.07 -32.48
CA THR A 74 -10.06 -6.96 -31.98
C THR A 74 -10.35 -8.11 -31.04
N VAL A 75 -10.99 -7.81 -29.93
CA VAL A 75 -11.43 -8.78 -28.92
C VAL A 75 -12.91 -8.55 -28.61
N ARG A 76 -13.55 -9.54 -27.98
CA ARG A 76 -14.91 -9.38 -27.46
C ARG A 76 -14.86 -9.11 -25.97
N ALA A 77 -15.66 -8.14 -25.53
CA ALA A 77 -15.84 -7.85 -24.13
C ALA A 77 -16.50 -9.01 -23.38
N GLY A 78 -15.95 -9.33 -22.21
CA GLY A 78 -16.56 -10.27 -21.26
C GLY A 78 -17.83 -9.71 -20.64
N GLY A 79 -18.72 -10.59 -20.18
CA GLY A 79 -19.97 -10.18 -19.50
C GLY A 79 -19.76 -9.58 -18.12
N ASP A 80 -18.55 -9.67 -17.57
CA ASP A 80 -18.13 -9.10 -16.28
C ASP A 80 -17.51 -7.69 -16.42
N GLY A 81 -17.57 -7.09 -17.61
CA GLY A 81 -16.97 -5.79 -17.89
C GLY A 81 -15.45 -5.82 -18.02
N ARG A 82 -14.85 -7.00 -18.12
CA ARG A 82 -13.41 -7.16 -18.37
C ARG A 82 -13.13 -7.36 -19.85
N ILE A 83 -11.97 -6.85 -20.28
CA ILE A 83 -11.46 -7.00 -21.64
C ILE A 83 -10.08 -7.66 -21.53
N ALA A 84 -9.96 -8.89 -22.03
CA ALA A 84 -8.69 -9.61 -22.10
C ALA A 84 -8.04 -9.34 -23.46
N LEU A 85 -6.90 -8.64 -23.45
CA LEU A 85 -6.11 -8.35 -24.64
C LEU A 85 -5.02 -9.42 -24.82
N PRO A 86 -4.96 -10.12 -25.97
CA PRO A 86 -3.89 -11.06 -26.27
C PRO A 86 -2.61 -10.28 -26.59
N VAL A 87 -1.78 -10.07 -25.59
CA VAL A 87 -0.55 -9.26 -25.68
C VAL A 87 0.57 -10.08 -25.06
N ALA A 88 1.47 -10.58 -25.89
CA ALA A 88 2.68 -11.24 -25.43
C ALA A 88 3.67 -10.18 -24.92
N LEU A 89 3.65 -9.94 -23.61
CA LEU A 89 4.60 -9.03 -22.99
C LEU A 89 5.95 -9.73 -22.86
N PRO A 90 7.07 -9.12 -23.33
CA PRO A 90 8.38 -9.73 -23.16
C PRO A 90 8.72 -9.88 -21.68
N GLY A 91 9.57 -10.83 -21.35
CA GLY A 91 10.18 -10.91 -20.02
C GLY A 91 10.92 -9.60 -19.70
N ILE A 92 10.71 -9.08 -18.49
CA ILE A 92 11.32 -7.85 -18.01
C ILE A 92 12.35 -8.19 -16.93
N ARG A 93 13.50 -7.51 -16.93
CA ARG A 93 14.53 -7.70 -15.91
C ARG A 93 14.00 -7.31 -14.52
N PRO A 94 14.49 -7.95 -13.44
CA PRO A 94 14.11 -7.59 -12.07
C PRO A 94 14.28 -6.09 -11.78
N GLY A 95 13.31 -5.51 -11.07
CA GLY A 95 13.28 -4.10 -10.70
C GLY A 95 12.98 -3.13 -11.85
N VAL A 96 12.50 -3.62 -12.99
CA VAL A 96 12.08 -2.77 -14.11
C VAL A 96 10.56 -2.79 -14.25
N ALA A 97 9.97 -1.60 -14.38
CA ALA A 97 8.58 -1.39 -14.76
C ALA A 97 8.57 -0.73 -16.14
N LEU A 98 7.77 -1.24 -17.07
CA LEU A 98 7.67 -0.70 -18.43
C LEU A 98 6.31 -0.03 -18.64
N PRO A 99 6.27 1.25 -19.07
CA PRO A 99 5.03 1.88 -19.46
C PRO A 99 4.58 1.37 -20.84
N LEU A 100 3.29 1.11 -20.96
CA LEU A 100 2.60 0.69 -22.18
C LEU A 100 1.43 1.64 -22.41
N GLU A 101 1.35 2.23 -23.60
CA GLU A 101 0.21 3.05 -24.00
C GLU A 101 -0.84 2.15 -24.63
N VAL A 102 -2.01 2.07 -24.00
CA VAL A 102 -3.14 1.29 -24.48
C VAL A 102 -4.18 2.23 -25.06
N THR A 103 -4.65 1.93 -26.26
CA THR A 103 -5.80 2.59 -26.90
C THR A 103 -6.89 1.57 -27.13
N LEU A 104 -8.12 1.89 -26.72
CA LEU A 104 -9.31 1.06 -26.96
C LEU A 104 -10.32 1.82 -27.84
N ARG A 105 -10.95 1.13 -28.77
CA ARG A 105 -11.98 1.67 -29.68
C ARG A 105 -13.12 0.67 -29.91
N ALA A 106 -14.32 1.17 -30.17
CA ALA A 106 -15.47 0.33 -30.46
C ALA A 106 -15.40 -0.28 -31.87
N GLY A 107 -15.43 -1.60 -31.98
CA GLY A 107 -15.47 -2.37 -33.23
C GLY A 107 -14.15 -2.40 -34.01
N SER A 108 -13.68 -1.24 -34.48
CA SER A 108 -12.52 -1.12 -35.38
C SER A 108 -11.55 -0.01 -34.98
N GLU A 109 -10.42 0.06 -35.69
CA GLU A 109 -9.41 1.11 -35.54
C GLU A 109 -9.97 2.53 -35.79
N GLN A 110 -10.96 2.67 -36.67
CA GLN A 110 -11.63 3.94 -36.94
C GLN A 110 -12.83 4.20 -36.01
N GLY A 111 -13.12 3.26 -35.12
CA GLY A 111 -14.20 3.35 -34.15
C GLY A 111 -14.01 4.49 -33.14
N ARG A 112 -15.09 4.80 -32.42
CA ARG A 112 -15.07 5.75 -31.30
C ARG A 112 -14.07 5.30 -30.25
N VAL A 113 -13.21 6.21 -29.78
CA VAL A 113 -12.32 5.95 -28.64
C VAL A 113 -13.16 5.61 -27.42
N LEU A 114 -12.87 4.46 -26.84
CA LEU A 114 -13.53 4.02 -25.63
C LEU A 114 -12.77 4.58 -24.41
N PRO A 115 -13.49 5.10 -23.40
CA PRO A 115 -12.90 5.31 -22.09
C PRO A 115 -12.38 3.95 -21.61
N GLY A 116 -11.07 3.83 -21.46
CA GLY A 116 -10.44 2.51 -21.35
C GLY A 116 -8.95 2.50 -21.64
N GLY A 117 -8.53 3.34 -22.58
CA GLY A 117 -7.12 3.55 -22.90
C GLY A 117 -6.37 4.36 -21.83
N GLY A 118 -5.05 4.34 -21.89
CA GLY A 118 -4.16 5.03 -20.96
C GLY A 118 -2.80 4.37 -20.84
N THR A 119 -1.99 4.83 -19.89
CA THR A 119 -0.71 4.19 -19.57
C THR A 119 -0.94 3.03 -18.60
N LEU A 120 -0.53 1.84 -18.99
CA LEU A 120 -0.46 0.64 -18.16
C LEU A 120 1.00 0.32 -17.83
N TRP A 121 1.28 -0.22 -16.65
CA TRP A 121 2.62 -0.68 -16.31
C TRP A 121 2.72 -2.20 -16.40
N ALA A 122 3.65 -2.69 -17.23
CA ALA A 122 4.12 -4.05 -17.18
C ALA A 122 5.23 -4.14 -16.13
N LEU A 123 4.94 -4.85 -15.05
CA LEU A 123 5.80 -4.95 -13.89
C LEU A 123 6.60 -6.24 -13.95
N ALA A 124 7.93 -6.17 -13.76
CA ALA A 124 8.71 -7.38 -13.54
C ALA A 124 8.15 -8.16 -12.34
N GLU A 125 8.15 -9.50 -12.45
CA GLU A 125 7.72 -10.39 -11.36
C GLU A 125 8.54 -10.14 -10.09
N GLN A 126 9.85 -9.92 -10.26
CA GLN A 126 10.76 -9.53 -9.21
C GLN A 126 10.86 -8.00 -9.15
N PRO A 127 10.34 -7.33 -8.09
CA PRO A 127 10.34 -5.87 -7.98
C PRO A 127 11.72 -5.28 -7.66
N LEU A 128 12.69 -6.13 -7.31
CA LEU A 128 14.02 -5.73 -6.91
C LEU A 128 15.08 -6.53 -7.69
N PRO A 129 16.21 -5.92 -8.04
CA PRO A 129 17.41 -6.67 -8.36
C PRO A 129 17.81 -7.58 -7.17
N PRO A 130 18.40 -8.77 -7.44
CA PRO A 130 18.86 -9.66 -6.39
C PRO A 130 19.77 -8.98 -5.36
N GLY A 131 19.53 -9.24 -4.07
CA GLY A 131 20.34 -8.70 -2.97
C GLY A 131 20.08 -7.23 -2.63
N ARG A 132 19.20 -6.53 -3.34
CA ARG A 132 18.85 -5.13 -3.02
C ARG A 132 17.96 -5.08 -1.79
N ASN A 133 18.39 -4.35 -0.77
CA ASN A 133 17.57 -4.01 0.39
C ASN A 133 16.89 -2.64 0.17
N PRO A 134 15.56 -2.58 0.03
CA PRO A 134 14.84 -1.31 -0.16
C PRO A 134 14.81 -0.43 1.10
N ALA A 135 14.98 -1.01 2.29
CA ALA A 135 15.03 -0.27 3.55
C ALA A 135 16.44 0.24 3.89
N ALA A 136 17.43 0.07 3.01
CA ALA A 136 18.80 0.47 3.27
C ALA A 136 18.90 1.97 3.63
N PRO A 137 19.67 2.32 4.68
CA PRO A 137 20.69 1.51 5.34
C PRO A 137 20.17 0.60 6.48
N ARG A 138 18.87 0.57 6.75
CA ARG A 138 18.27 -0.23 7.82
C ARG A 138 18.15 -1.70 7.43
N ALA A 139 18.32 -2.59 8.41
CA ALA A 139 17.99 -3.99 8.23
C ALA A 139 16.47 -4.20 8.32
N ILE A 140 15.94 -5.10 7.49
CA ILE A 140 14.54 -5.51 7.57
C ILE A 140 14.42 -6.64 8.59
N ARG A 141 13.54 -6.44 9.56
CA ARG A 141 13.15 -7.43 10.57
C ARG A 141 11.70 -7.80 10.33
N LEU A 142 11.34 -9.08 10.45
CA LEU A 142 9.96 -9.53 10.23
C LEU A 142 9.44 -10.22 11.49
N TYR A 143 8.38 -9.68 12.07
CA TYR A 143 7.56 -10.38 13.07
C TYR A 143 6.29 -10.89 12.40
N ASP A 144 6.26 -12.18 12.10
CA ASP A 144 5.16 -12.86 11.41
C ASP A 144 4.98 -14.27 11.99
N PRO A 145 4.24 -14.41 13.11
CA PRO A 145 4.03 -15.72 13.73
C PRO A 145 3.25 -16.71 12.84
N VAL A 146 2.51 -16.21 11.84
CA VAL A 146 1.73 -17.04 10.90
C VAL A 146 2.60 -17.53 9.74
N GLY A 147 3.63 -16.78 9.34
CA GLY A 147 4.62 -17.13 8.32
C GLY A 147 4.19 -16.83 6.87
N ARG A 148 3.01 -16.23 6.65
CA ARG A 148 2.51 -15.89 5.31
C ARG A 148 3.29 -14.73 4.68
N THR A 149 3.57 -13.69 5.46
CA THR A 149 4.40 -12.57 5.02
C THR A 149 5.85 -13.03 4.82
N GLU A 150 6.33 -13.96 5.63
CA GLU A 150 7.66 -14.56 5.46
C GLU A 150 7.79 -15.27 4.11
N ALA A 151 6.82 -16.12 3.75
CA ALA A 151 6.79 -16.81 2.47
C ALA A 151 6.77 -15.83 1.29
N ALA A 152 5.99 -14.76 1.39
CA ALA A 152 5.95 -13.70 0.39
C ALA A 152 7.32 -13.01 0.23
N PHE A 153 7.98 -12.64 1.33
CA PHE A 153 9.30 -11.99 1.29
C PHE A 153 10.35 -12.90 0.62
N ARG A 154 10.35 -14.19 0.95
CA ARG A 154 11.24 -15.18 0.33
C ARG A 154 11.01 -15.32 -1.18
N SER A 155 9.74 -15.29 -1.64
CA SER A 155 9.41 -15.43 -3.06
C SER A 155 10.00 -14.33 -3.96
N ILE A 156 10.24 -13.13 -3.40
CA ILE A 156 10.89 -12.02 -4.10
C ILE A 156 12.36 -11.82 -3.73
N SER A 157 12.95 -12.80 -3.04
CA SER A 157 14.35 -12.76 -2.56
C SER A 157 14.68 -11.49 -1.76
N LEU A 158 13.72 -10.97 -0.99
CA LEU A 158 13.92 -9.82 -0.14
C LEU A 158 14.84 -10.22 1.04
N PRO A 159 15.91 -9.47 1.35
CA PRO A 159 16.75 -9.76 2.51
C PRO A 159 16.04 -9.32 3.80
N PHE A 160 15.80 -10.24 4.73
CA PHE A 160 15.23 -9.95 6.05
C PHE A 160 15.71 -10.96 7.10
N GLU A 161 15.51 -10.61 8.37
CA GLU A 161 15.69 -11.53 9.50
C GLU A 161 14.39 -11.69 10.28
N SER A 162 13.93 -12.93 10.48
CA SER A 162 12.73 -13.23 11.26
C SER A 162 12.96 -12.97 12.76
N VAL A 163 11.95 -12.39 13.41
CA VAL A 163 11.89 -12.17 14.84
C VAL A 163 10.76 -13.01 15.40
N VAL A 164 11.10 -13.97 16.25
CA VAL A 164 10.12 -14.92 16.82
C VAL A 164 9.64 -14.50 18.20
N ARG A 165 10.40 -13.62 18.89
CA ARG A 165 10.13 -13.22 20.28
C ARG A 165 10.07 -11.70 20.41
N LEU A 166 9.01 -11.19 21.04
CA LEU A 166 8.83 -9.75 21.27
C LEU A 166 9.97 -9.12 22.08
N ALA A 167 10.57 -9.86 23.02
CA ALA A 167 11.70 -9.38 23.79
C ALA A 167 12.92 -9.00 22.93
N ALA A 168 13.08 -9.61 21.76
CA ALA A 168 14.16 -9.25 20.84
C ALA A 168 13.98 -7.85 20.26
N LEU A 169 12.75 -7.32 20.21
CA LEU A 169 12.46 -6.01 19.65
C LEU A 169 13.12 -4.88 20.45
N ALA A 170 13.24 -5.05 21.77
CA ALA A 170 13.78 -4.04 22.68
C ALA A 170 15.27 -3.75 22.47
N ALA A 171 16.01 -4.66 21.83
CA ALA A 171 17.44 -4.54 21.59
C ALA A 171 17.77 -4.05 20.16
N MET A 172 16.75 -3.86 19.30
CA MET A 172 16.96 -3.51 17.90
C MET A 172 17.19 -2.02 17.74
N THR A 173 18.17 -1.64 16.93
CA THR A 173 18.41 -0.24 16.55
C THR A 173 18.64 -0.14 15.05
N ASN A 174 18.27 0.98 14.46
CA ASN A 174 18.41 1.23 13.02
C ASN A 174 17.75 0.13 12.15
N THR A 175 16.55 -0.31 12.54
CA THR A 175 15.79 -1.36 11.84
C THR A 175 14.49 -0.85 11.24
N THR A 176 14.03 -1.52 10.20
CA THR A 176 12.65 -1.48 9.72
C THR A 176 12.00 -2.80 10.10
N LEU A 177 11.14 -2.78 11.11
CA LEU A 177 10.35 -3.93 11.53
C LEU A 177 9.04 -3.97 10.74
N VAL A 178 8.81 -5.06 10.05
CA VAL A 178 7.53 -5.37 9.44
C VAL A 178 6.76 -6.32 10.35
N VAL A 179 5.50 -6.00 10.61
CA VAL A 179 4.55 -6.87 11.30
C VAL A 179 3.63 -7.48 10.24
N GLY A 180 3.56 -8.81 10.24
CA GLY A 180 2.87 -9.60 9.22
C GLY A 180 1.38 -9.27 9.09
N GLU A 181 0.84 -9.55 7.91
CA GLU A 181 -0.58 -9.38 7.59
C GLU A 181 -1.48 -10.31 8.43
N ASP A 182 -2.72 -9.88 8.72
CA ASP A 182 -3.71 -10.63 9.48
C ASP A 182 -3.37 -10.89 10.96
N LEU A 183 -2.41 -10.14 11.52
CA LEU A 183 -2.11 -10.25 12.94
C LEU A 183 -3.19 -9.57 13.80
N ALA A 184 -3.74 -10.29 14.78
CA ALA A 184 -4.71 -9.76 15.75
C ALA A 184 -3.96 -9.08 16.91
N LEU A 185 -3.89 -7.75 16.91
CA LEU A 185 -3.05 -7.00 17.86
C LEU A 185 -3.48 -7.18 19.31
N GLU A 186 -4.77 -7.42 19.57
CA GLU A 186 -5.29 -7.64 20.92
C GLU A 186 -4.95 -9.02 21.47
N SER A 187 -4.73 -9.99 20.58
CA SER A 187 -4.35 -11.36 20.95
C SER A 187 -2.86 -11.46 21.32
N GLU A 188 -2.03 -10.57 20.77
CA GLU A 188 -0.58 -10.52 21.01
C GLU A 188 -0.22 -9.62 22.19
N ARG A 189 -0.28 -10.19 23.40
CA ARG A 189 -0.01 -9.45 24.65
C ARG A 189 1.36 -8.77 24.61
N GLY A 190 1.38 -7.45 24.82
CA GLY A 190 2.61 -6.66 24.92
C GLY A 190 3.22 -6.26 23.57
N LEU A 191 2.63 -6.69 22.45
CA LEU A 191 3.12 -6.33 21.12
C LEU A 191 3.04 -4.82 20.91
N TRP A 192 1.90 -4.20 21.21
CA TRP A 192 1.72 -2.76 21.01
C TRP A 192 2.79 -1.96 21.76
N GLU A 193 3.00 -2.26 23.03
CA GLU A 193 4.00 -1.62 23.88
C GLU A 193 5.42 -1.81 23.31
N ALA A 194 5.74 -3.01 22.83
CA ALA A 194 7.03 -3.30 22.23
C ALA A 194 7.24 -2.54 20.90
N LEU A 195 6.21 -2.43 20.06
CA LEU A 195 6.26 -1.65 18.81
C LEU A 195 6.49 -0.18 19.11
N MET A 196 5.76 0.40 20.07
CA MET A 196 5.92 1.80 20.45
C MET A 196 7.29 2.09 21.08
N ALA A 197 7.79 1.18 21.92
CA ALA A 197 9.14 1.28 22.47
C ALA A 197 10.20 1.25 21.36
N SER A 198 10.02 0.40 20.34
CA SER A 198 10.90 0.34 19.17
C SER A 198 10.87 1.63 18.35
N VAL A 199 9.69 2.24 18.15
CA VAL A 199 9.58 3.57 17.50
C VAL A 199 10.37 4.62 18.28
N ALA A 200 10.23 4.66 19.61
CA ALA A 200 10.95 5.60 20.46
C ALA A 200 12.49 5.42 20.44
N GLN A 201 12.99 4.26 19.98
CA GLN A 201 14.41 4.01 19.75
C GLN A 201 14.87 4.43 18.34
N GLY A 202 14.00 5.07 17.54
CA GLY A 202 14.31 5.53 16.19
C GLY A 202 14.14 4.45 15.11
N ASN A 203 13.51 3.32 15.42
CA ASN A 203 13.18 2.30 14.43
C ASN A 203 11.92 2.67 13.63
N ARG A 204 11.76 2.00 12.49
CA ARG A 204 10.57 2.12 11.64
C ARG A 204 9.72 0.88 11.77
N ILE A 205 8.42 1.06 11.93
CA ILE A 205 7.46 -0.03 12.02
C ILE A 205 6.50 0.06 10.83
N LEU A 206 6.33 -1.06 10.13
CA LEU A 206 5.31 -1.22 9.10
C LEU A 206 4.36 -2.34 9.52
N LEU A 207 3.12 -1.99 9.89
CA LEU A 207 2.06 -2.94 10.21
C LEU A 207 1.18 -3.17 8.97
N LEU A 208 1.12 -4.42 8.51
CA LEU A 208 0.33 -4.81 7.34
C LEU A 208 -1.04 -5.37 7.79
N ALA A 209 -2.11 -4.88 7.16
CA ALA A 209 -3.53 -5.15 7.41
C ALA A 209 -3.82 -6.06 8.62
N PRO A 210 -3.80 -5.52 9.86
CA PRO A 210 -4.01 -6.32 11.06
C PRO A 210 -5.44 -6.88 11.07
N ALA A 211 -5.65 -8.11 11.54
CA ALA A 211 -6.99 -8.71 11.54
C ALA A 211 -7.99 -7.89 12.38
N ASP A 212 -7.53 -7.39 13.51
CA ASP A 212 -8.28 -6.53 14.43
C ASP A 212 -7.33 -5.70 15.32
N GLY A 213 -7.96 -4.84 16.12
CA GLY A 213 -7.36 -4.27 17.31
C GLY A 213 -7.38 -2.75 17.36
N VAL A 214 -6.86 -2.24 18.47
CA VAL A 214 -6.88 -0.81 18.78
C VAL A 214 -5.46 -0.27 18.80
N LEU A 215 -5.17 0.62 17.86
CA LEU A 215 -3.92 1.37 17.82
C LEU A 215 -4.07 2.58 18.75
N ARG A 216 -3.29 2.58 19.83
CA ARG A 216 -3.33 3.63 20.85
C ARG A 216 -2.17 4.60 20.64
N PRO A 217 -2.37 5.77 20.03
CA PRO A 217 -1.30 6.73 19.87
C PRO A 217 -0.73 7.10 21.25
N PRO A 218 0.59 7.03 21.46
CA PRO A 218 1.26 7.61 22.62
C PRO A 218 0.89 9.09 22.83
N ALA A 219 0.89 9.49 24.10
CA ALA A 219 0.34 10.77 24.54
C ALA A 219 1.16 12.00 24.10
N ASP A 220 2.39 11.81 23.63
CA ASP A 220 3.40 12.82 23.34
C ASP A 220 3.74 12.95 21.84
N TRP A 221 2.92 12.35 20.97
CA TRP A 221 3.19 12.33 19.53
C TRP A 221 2.95 13.67 18.84
N GLN A 222 3.94 14.05 18.02
CA GLN A 222 4.03 15.38 17.42
C GLN A 222 3.42 15.48 16.01
N LEU A 223 3.36 14.36 15.27
CA LEU A 223 2.75 14.32 13.95
C LEU A 223 2.01 12.99 13.74
N LEU A 224 0.70 13.11 13.48
CA LEU A 224 -0.18 12.03 13.06
C LEU A 224 -0.73 12.37 11.68
N MET A 225 -0.65 11.43 10.75
CA MET A 225 -1.28 11.49 9.44
C MET A 225 -2.21 10.30 9.28
N ALA A 226 -3.42 10.53 8.78
CA ALA A 226 -4.38 9.48 8.44
C ALA A 226 -5.02 9.84 7.10
N GLY A 227 -5.24 8.85 6.24
CA GLY A 227 -5.87 9.13 4.96
C GLY A 227 -5.88 7.97 3.99
N PRO A 228 -6.22 8.26 2.72
CA PRO A 228 -6.10 7.32 1.62
C PRO A 228 -4.67 6.80 1.47
N ALA A 229 -4.53 5.51 1.14
CA ALA A 229 -3.23 4.87 1.01
C ALA A 229 -2.38 5.54 -0.08
N ASP A 230 -3.00 5.99 -1.19
CA ASP A 230 -2.32 6.66 -2.31
C ASP A 230 -1.59 7.93 -1.93
N ARG A 231 -2.07 8.64 -0.89
CA ARG A 231 -1.47 9.90 -0.44
C ARG A 231 -0.43 9.68 0.64
N LEU A 232 -0.65 8.71 1.52
CA LEU A 232 0.15 8.54 2.73
C LEU A 232 1.32 7.57 2.50
N LEU A 233 1.12 6.54 1.66
CA LEU A 233 2.09 5.48 1.41
C LEU A 233 2.99 5.76 0.19
N ARG A 234 2.75 6.83 -0.55
CA ARG A 234 3.63 7.24 -1.67
C ARG A 234 4.88 7.92 -1.18
N ALA A 235 6.04 7.34 -1.51
CA ALA A 235 7.25 8.10 -1.74
C ALA A 235 7.29 8.53 -3.23
N PRO A 236 7.71 9.76 -3.58
CA PRO A 236 7.99 10.08 -4.97
C PRO A 236 9.20 9.27 -5.46
N PRO A 237 9.13 8.56 -6.59
CA PRO A 237 10.27 7.82 -7.11
C PRO A 237 11.38 8.79 -7.53
N ARG A 238 12.63 8.42 -7.22
CA ARG A 238 13.82 9.21 -7.57
C ARG A 238 14.32 8.86 -8.98
N GLY A 239 14.42 9.87 -9.85
CA GLY A 239 15.22 9.84 -11.08
C GLY A 239 14.70 8.90 -12.19
N GLY A 240 13.99 9.46 -13.16
CA GLY A 240 13.47 8.75 -14.34
C GLY A 240 11.99 8.43 -14.24
N ALA A 241 11.35 8.06 -15.36
CA ALA A 241 9.91 7.89 -15.50
C ALA A 241 9.31 7.12 -14.32
N ALA A 242 8.75 7.88 -13.39
CA ALA A 242 8.11 7.42 -12.18
C ALA A 242 7.00 6.45 -12.55
N TYR A 243 7.21 5.14 -12.39
CA TYR A 243 6.09 4.23 -12.54
C TYR A 243 5.05 4.61 -11.50
N LYS A 244 3.89 5.02 -11.99
CA LYS A 244 2.82 5.53 -11.14
C LYS A 244 2.08 4.29 -10.68
N LEU A 245 2.50 3.70 -9.56
CA LEU A 245 1.65 2.73 -8.85
C LEU A 245 0.43 3.53 -8.38
N ASP A 246 -0.61 3.57 -9.21
CA ASP A 246 -1.81 4.34 -8.91
C ASP A 246 -2.61 3.57 -7.87
N LEU A 247 -2.30 3.84 -6.60
CA LEU A 247 -3.02 3.36 -5.43
C LEU A 247 -4.47 3.90 -5.36
N ARG A 248 -4.95 4.67 -6.35
CA ARG A 248 -6.40 4.93 -6.52
C ARG A 248 -7.06 3.88 -7.42
N GLU A 249 -6.29 3.32 -8.35
CA GLU A 249 -6.72 2.27 -9.29
C GLU A 249 -6.44 0.86 -8.73
N TRP A 250 -5.57 0.81 -7.72
CA TRP A 250 -5.37 -0.32 -6.83
C TRP A 250 -5.89 0.06 -5.45
N PRO A 251 -6.78 -0.72 -4.81
CA PRO A 251 -6.94 -2.13 -5.06
C PRO A 251 -8.12 -2.51 -5.98
N PRO A 252 -8.08 -3.67 -6.66
CA PRO A 252 -9.32 -4.29 -7.11
C PRO A 252 -10.29 -4.40 -5.92
N ALA A 253 -11.60 -4.41 -6.19
CA ALA A 253 -12.61 -4.58 -5.14
C ALA A 253 -12.18 -5.68 -4.15
N GLY A 254 -12.00 -5.32 -2.87
CA GLY A 254 -11.59 -6.25 -1.81
C GLY A 254 -10.13 -6.21 -1.36
N ALA A 255 -9.23 -5.42 -1.98
CA ALA A 255 -7.84 -5.35 -1.49
C ALA A 255 -7.54 -4.25 -0.46
N VAL A 256 -8.50 -3.37 -0.12
CA VAL A 256 -8.54 -2.77 1.23
C VAL A 256 -9.21 -3.81 2.12
N ARG A 257 -8.45 -4.41 3.03
CA ARG A 257 -8.98 -5.41 3.97
C ARG A 257 -9.38 -4.77 5.28
N ILE A 258 -8.63 -3.75 5.68
CA ILE A 258 -8.75 -3.10 6.97
C ILE A 258 -8.74 -1.59 6.78
N ARG A 259 -9.52 -0.91 7.59
CA ARG A 259 -9.56 0.54 7.70
C ARG A 259 -9.39 0.93 9.15
N PHE A 260 -8.81 2.10 9.34
CA PHE A 260 -8.50 2.68 10.63
C PHE A 260 -9.50 3.81 10.89
N ARG A 261 -10.36 3.62 11.89
CA ARG A 261 -11.36 4.59 12.28
C ARG A 261 -10.93 5.26 13.59
N LEU A 262 -10.93 6.59 13.59
CA LEU A 262 -10.73 7.34 14.83
C LEU A 262 -11.93 7.11 15.76
N ALA A 263 -11.65 6.67 16.99
CA ALA A 263 -12.66 6.38 18.01
C ALA A 263 -12.22 6.92 19.38
N ALA A 264 -13.16 7.01 20.31
CA ALA A 264 -12.92 7.35 21.70
C ALA A 264 -13.25 6.15 22.59
N ILE A 265 -12.27 5.65 23.33
CA ILE A 265 -12.43 4.54 24.27
C ILE A 265 -11.91 4.98 25.64
N ARG A 266 -12.77 5.01 26.66
CA ARG A 266 -12.41 5.33 28.06
C ARG A 266 -11.52 6.58 28.16
N ASP A 267 -11.99 7.68 27.57
CA ASP A 267 -11.31 9.00 27.53
C ASP A 267 -9.99 9.04 26.73
N GLN A 268 -9.68 8.00 25.95
CA GLN A 268 -8.54 7.97 25.04
C GLN A 268 -8.99 8.02 23.58
N VAL A 269 -8.29 8.82 22.78
CA VAL A 269 -8.43 8.82 21.32
C VAL A 269 -7.59 7.69 20.75
N VAL A 270 -8.22 6.83 19.96
CA VAL A 270 -7.59 5.62 19.40
C VAL A 270 -7.96 5.45 17.93
N PHE A 271 -7.24 4.58 17.22
CA PHE A 271 -7.69 4.04 15.94
C PHE A 271 -8.13 2.59 16.09
N GLU A 272 -9.40 2.33 15.79
CA GLU A 272 -9.91 0.97 15.68
C GLU A 272 -9.62 0.44 14.27
N ALA A 273 -8.97 -0.73 14.19
CA ALA A 273 -8.80 -1.47 12.96
C ALA A 273 -10.03 -2.36 12.71
N GLY A 274 -10.62 -2.24 11.53
CA GLY A 274 -11.74 -3.09 11.12
C GLY A 274 -12.13 -2.90 9.65
N SER A 275 -13.08 -3.67 9.15
CA SER A 275 -13.51 -3.62 7.75
C SER A 275 -14.46 -2.46 7.42
N ALA A 276 -15.00 -1.78 8.44
CA ALA A 276 -15.97 -0.69 8.32
C ALA A 276 -15.33 0.63 7.84
N ALA A 277 -16.12 1.71 7.72
CA ALA A 277 -15.65 3.03 7.27
C ALA A 277 -14.44 3.55 8.08
N GLY A 278 -13.48 4.19 7.41
CA GLY A 278 -12.24 4.69 8.00
C GLY A 278 -11.19 4.99 6.93
N CYS A 279 -9.98 5.32 7.37
CA CYS A 279 -8.84 5.56 6.50
C CYS A 279 -8.12 4.25 6.16
N GLU A 280 -7.43 4.19 5.03
CA GLU A 280 -6.72 2.98 4.60
C GLU A 280 -5.31 2.89 5.19
N ALA A 281 -4.75 4.02 5.60
CA ALA A 281 -3.45 4.07 6.22
C ALA A 281 -3.38 5.15 7.30
N VAL A 282 -2.51 4.90 8.27
CA VAL A 282 -2.14 5.84 9.33
C VAL A 282 -0.63 5.83 9.49
N ARG A 283 -0.03 7.00 9.72
CA ARG A 283 1.39 7.13 10.00
C ARG A 283 1.61 8.08 11.17
N TRP A 284 2.57 7.70 12.00
CA TRP A 284 3.07 8.45 13.12
C TRP A 284 4.59 8.57 13.04
N THR A 285 5.09 9.72 13.47
CA THR A 285 6.54 9.97 13.55
C THR A 285 6.86 10.53 14.93
N ASP A 286 7.81 9.91 15.61
CA ASP A 286 8.42 10.47 16.80
C ASP A 286 9.55 11.41 16.38
N ALA A 287 9.36 12.71 16.54
CA ALA A 287 10.35 13.71 16.18
C ALA A 287 11.61 13.66 17.06
N ALA A 288 11.52 13.11 18.27
CA ALA A 288 12.67 13.04 19.18
C ALA A 288 13.69 11.99 18.71
N SER A 289 13.22 10.81 18.33
CA SER A 289 14.07 9.71 17.85
C SER A 289 14.17 9.61 16.33
N GLY A 290 13.28 10.25 15.58
CA GLY A 290 13.12 10.06 14.15
C GLY A 290 12.46 8.73 13.76
N GLY A 291 12.02 7.93 14.74
CA GLY A 291 11.30 6.69 14.50
C GLY A 291 9.91 6.93 13.93
N SER A 292 9.38 5.92 13.24
CA SER A 292 8.05 6.01 12.63
C SER A 292 7.25 4.72 12.78
N PHE A 293 5.94 4.86 12.78
CA PHE A 293 5.01 3.76 12.67
C PHE A 293 4.06 4.05 11.52
N THR A 294 3.97 3.12 10.56
CA THR A 294 3.02 3.15 9.46
C THR A 294 2.12 1.92 9.57
N ALA A 295 0.81 2.11 9.64
CA ALA A 295 -0.18 1.04 9.47
C ALA A 295 -0.81 1.14 8.08
N CYS A 296 -0.83 0.02 7.37
CA CYS A 296 -1.36 -0.11 6.03
C CYS A 296 -2.49 -1.14 6.03
N GLY A 297 -3.71 -0.73 5.68
CA GLY A 297 -4.89 -1.59 5.65
C GLY A 297 -5.08 -2.37 4.34
N LEU A 298 -4.13 -2.23 3.41
CA LEU A 298 -4.14 -2.94 2.14
C LEU A 298 -3.70 -4.41 2.34
N GLY A 299 -4.44 -5.34 1.75
CA GLY A 299 -4.12 -6.76 1.73
C GLY A 299 -3.03 -7.09 0.72
N ILE A 300 -1.81 -6.61 0.98
CA ILE A 300 -0.64 -6.79 0.10
C ILE A 300 -0.31 -8.28 -0.04
N ILE A 301 -0.28 -9.00 1.09
CA ILE A 301 0.06 -10.41 1.12
C ILE A 301 -1.12 -11.27 0.67
N ALA A 302 -2.36 -10.90 1.00
CA ALA A 302 -3.54 -11.56 0.44
C ALA A 302 -3.62 -11.44 -1.10
N SER A 303 -3.13 -10.35 -1.67
CA SER A 303 -3.14 -10.11 -3.11
C SER A 303 -1.85 -10.56 -3.81
N TRP A 304 -0.93 -11.23 -3.10
CA TRP A 304 0.42 -11.46 -3.57
C TRP A 304 0.46 -12.16 -4.93
N GLU A 305 -0.28 -13.26 -5.10
CA GLU A 305 -0.25 -14.04 -6.35
C GLU A 305 -1.10 -13.44 -7.47
N THR A 306 -2.24 -12.83 -7.12
CA THR A 306 -3.20 -12.36 -8.11
C THR A 306 -2.85 -11.01 -8.71
N ALA A 307 -1.85 -10.33 -8.14
CA ALA A 307 -1.81 -8.89 -8.23
C ALA A 307 -0.34 -8.38 -8.29
N PRO A 308 0.19 -8.07 -9.49
CA PRO A 308 1.60 -7.65 -9.68
C PRO A 308 2.03 -6.46 -8.84
N ALA A 309 1.14 -5.48 -8.68
CA ALA A 309 1.43 -4.26 -7.95
C ALA A 309 1.62 -4.49 -6.45
N ALA A 310 1.17 -5.61 -5.86
CA ALA A 310 1.33 -5.89 -4.44
C ALA A 310 2.83 -5.98 -4.05
N ARG A 311 3.62 -6.71 -4.84
CA ARG A 311 5.07 -6.88 -4.61
C ARG A 311 5.81 -5.54 -4.68
N TRP A 312 5.45 -4.72 -5.67
CA TRP A 312 6.04 -3.41 -5.90
C TRP A 312 5.63 -2.40 -4.82
N LEU A 313 4.37 -2.43 -4.38
CA LEU A 313 3.90 -1.60 -3.29
C LEU A 313 4.64 -1.88 -1.98
N LEU A 314 4.84 -3.16 -1.63
CA LEU A 314 5.64 -3.52 -0.45
C LEU A 314 7.03 -2.87 -0.51
N VAL A 315 7.68 -2.93 -1.67
CA VAL A 315 9.01 -2.35 -1.86
C VAL A 315 8.99 -0.83 -1.67
N GLU A 316 7.99 -0.13 -2.19
CA GLU A 316 7.83 1.32 -1.99
C GLU A 316 7.59 1.67 -0.52
N LEU A 317 6.78 0.88 0.20
CA LEU A 317 6.55 1.04 1.64
C LEU A 317 7.82 0.86 2.47
N LEU A 318 8.72 -0.02 2.03
CA LEU A 318 10.00 -0.23 2.70
C LEU A 318 11.01 0.88 2.38
N ASN A 319 10.85 1.56 1.24
CA ASN A 319 11.75 2.56 0.70
C ASN A 319 11.47 3.99 1.22
N GLU A 320 10.75 4.14 2.34
CA GLU A 320 10.35 5.43 2.95
C GLU A 320 11.52 6.37 3.34
N GLU A 321 12.78 6.06 3.00
CA GLU A 321 13.93 6.96 3.21
C GLU A 321 14.31 7.71 1.93
N LYS A 322 13.82 8.96 1.81
CA LYS A 322 14.64 10.20 1.85
C LYS A 322 13.91 11.40 1.24
#